data_AF-A0ABD5DXC0-F1
#
_entry.id   AF-A0ABD5DXC0-F1
#
_cell.length_a   1.000
_cell.length_b   1.000
_cell.length_c   1.000
_cell.angle_alpha   90.00
_cell.angle_beta   90.00
_cell.angle_gamma   90.00
#
_symmetry.space_group_name_H-M   'P 1'
#
loop_
_entity.id
_entity.type
_entity.pdbx_description
1 polymer ?
#
loop_
_entity_poly.entity_id
_entity_poly.type
_entity_poly.pdbx_seq_one_letter_code
_entity_poly.pdbx_strand_id
1 'polypeptide(L)'
;ALEIPVITTANDYLLADELVVASRHSPEAAGKLTGRHHLAFQARDRDRVDAFYHAALTHGGRDNGAPGERHYHPGYYAAFVLDPQGNN
;
A
#
# COMPACT_ATOMS: atom_id res chain seq x y z
N ALA A 1 -4.49 10.45 -11.33
CA ALA A 1 -3.38 9.56 -10.95
C ALA A 1 -2.77 10.12 -9.67
N LEU A 2 -2.19 9.29 -8.81
CA LEU A 2 -1.77 9.66 -7.44
C LEU A 2 -0.63 10.70 -7.39
N GLU A 3 -0.05 11.11 -8.52
CA GLU A 3 1.16 11.96 -8.66
C GLU A 3 2.41 11.44 -7.92
N ILE A 4 2.29 10.32 -7.21
CA ILE A 4 3.39 9.46 -6.78
C ILE A 4 3.62 8.45 -7.90
N PRO A 5 4.81 8.40 -8.52
CA PRO A 5 5.11 7.37 -9.51
C PRO A 5 5.13 6.02 -8.81
N VAL A 6 4.09 5.22 -9.02
CA VAL A 6 4.04 3.83 -8.60
C VAL A 6 4.45 2.96 -9.77
N ILE A 7 5.54 2.22 -9.62
CA ILE A 7 6.10 1.36 -10.65
C ILE A 7 6.14 -0.07 -10.12
N THR A 8 5.48 -0.98 -10.83
CA THR A 8 5.69 -2.42 -10.66
C THR A 8 6.64 -2.91 -11.73
N THR A 9 7.62 -3.72 -11.35
CA THR A 9 8.59 -4.28 -12.29
C THR A 9 8.37 -5.79 -12.48
N ALA A 10 8.91 -6.35 -13.57
CA ALA A 10 8.91 -7.80 -13.81
C ALA A 10 9.77 -8.59 -12.81
N ASN A 11 10.55 -7.91 -11.95
CA ASN A 11 11.49 -8.51 -11.01
C ASN A 11 10.98 -8.49 -9.57
N ASP A 12 9.65 -8.49 -9.38
CA ASP A 12 9.01 -8.58 -8.06
C ASP A 12 9.24 -7.38 -7.11
N TYR A 13 9.34 -6.16 -7.66
CA TYR A 13 9.39 -4.92 -6.88
C TYR A 13 8.18 -4.02 -7.12
N LEU A 14 7.69 -3.45 -6.03
CA LEU A 14 6.84 -2.25 -6.00
C LEU A 14 7.70 -1.06 -5.58
N LEU A 15 7.72 -0.02 -6.41
CA LEU A 15 8.35 1.25 -6.08
C LEU A 15 7.29 2.33 -5.94
N ALA A 16 7.41 3.14 -4.90
CA ALA A 16 6.64 4.37 -4.70
C ALA A 16 7.60 5.46 -4.21
N ASP A 17 8.02 6.33 -5.12
CA ASP A 17 9.13 7.27 -4.88
C ASP A 17 10.41 6.52 -4.45
N GLU A 18 10.98 6.79 -3.27
CA GLU A 18 12.17 6.08 -2.74
C GLU A 18 11.83 4.80 -1.96
N LEU A 19 10.56 4.49 -1.72
CA LEU A 19 10.16 3.27 -1.04
C LEU A 19 10.22 2.09 -2.02
N VAL A 20 10.98 1.06 -1.65
CA VAL A 20 11.08 -0.21 -2.38
C VAL A 20 10.54 -1.34 -1.52
N VAL A 21 9.52 -2.04 -2.02
CA VAL A 21 8.99 -3.27 -1.41
C VAL A 21 9.29 -4.43 -2.35
N ALA A 22 10.07 -5.40 -1.87
CA ALA A 22 10.48 -6.58 -2.63
C ALA A 22 9.71 -7.83 -2.18
N SER A 23 9.31 -8.67 -3.13
CA SER A 23 8.65 -9.94 -2.78
C SER A 23 9.63 -10.95 -2.19
N ARG A 24 9.08 -12.03 -1.59
CA ARG A 24 9.88 -13.18 -1.11
C ARG A 24 10.75 -13.84 -2.18
N HIS A 25 10.46 -13.60 -3.46
CA HIS A 25 11.15 -14.18 -4.60
C HIS A 25 12.28 -13.28 -5.12
N SER A 26 12.41 -12.05 -4.62
CA SER A 26 13.50 -11.15 -5.02
C SER A 26 14.86 -11.66 -4.51
N PRO A 27 15.97 -11.37 -5.23
CA PRO A 27 17.32 -11.69 -4.77
C PRO A 27 17.69 -11.06 -3.41
N GLU A 28 17.20 -9.85 -3.13
CA GLU A 28 17.50 -9.07 -1.91
C GLU A 28 16.72 -9.58 -0.70
N ALA A 29 15.55 -10.18 -0.91
CA ALA A 29 14.79 -10.78 0.18
C ALA A 29 15.52 -11.97 0.80
N ALA A 30 16.45 -12.60 0.08
CA ALA A 30 17.20 -13.79 0.52
C ALA A 30 16.29 -14.90 1.12
N GLY A 31 15.03 -14.97 0.65
CA GLY A 31 14.00 -15.88 1.16
C GLY A 31 13.45 -15.55 2.57
N LYS A 32 13.86 -14.45 3.20
CA LYS A 32 13.44 -14.04 4.54
C LYS A 32 12.55 -12.79 4.48
N LEU A 33 11.25 -12.98 4.71
CA LEU A 33 10.30 -11.88 4.79
C LEU A 33 10.51 -11.04 6.06
N THR A 34 10.57 -9.73 5.89
CA THR A 34 10.18 -8.76 6.92
C THR A 34 8.65 -8.61 6.86
N GLY A 35 7.96 -8.59 8.00
CA GLY A 35 6.49 -8.68 8.02
C GLY A 35 5.84 -7.69 8.96
N ARG A 36 4.53 -7.45 8.75
CA ARG A 36 3.68 -6.54 9.55
C ARG A 36 4.17 -5.10 9.57
N HIS A 37 4.75 -4.63 8.46
CA HIS A 37 5.07 -3.21 8.33
C HIS A 37 3.80 -2.42 8.08
N HIS A 38 3.72 -1.24 8.69
CA HIS A 38 2.71 -0.26 8.33
C HIS A 38 3.33 0.83 7.46
N LEU A 39 2.86 0.95 6.21
CA LEU A 39 3.30 1.89 5.22
C LEU A 39 2.12 2.81 4.86
N ALA A 40 2.28 4.11 5.10
CA ALA A 40 1.23 5.09 4.84
C ALA A 40 1.70 6.10 3.81
N PHE A 41 0.96 6.21 2.70
CA PHE A 41 1.20 7.22 1.66
C PHE A 41 0.18 8.34 1.82
N GLN A 42 0.63 9.59 1.71
CA GLN A 42 -0.29 10.72 1.72
C GLN A 42 -1.09 10.77 0.41
N ALA A 43 -2.41 10.83 0.54
CA ALA A 43 -3.32 11.10 -0.57
C ALA A 43 -3.62 12.60 -0.65
N ARG A 44 -3.87 13.11 -1.86
CA ARG A 44 -4.23 14.52 -2.08
C ARG A 44 -5.60 14.89 -1.53
N ASP A 45 -6.53 13.95 -1.55
CA ASP A 45 -7.94 14.14 -1.20
C ASP A 45 -8.60 12.80 -0.84
N ARG A 46 -9.85 12.86 -0.37
CA ARG A 46 -10.62 11.68 0.04
C ARG A 46 -10.92 10.77 -1.15
N ASP A 47 -11.27 11.32 -2.31
CA ASP A 47 -11.55 10.55 -3.53
C ASP A 47 -10.36 9.66 -3.94
N ARG A 48 -9.12 10.11 -3.73
CA ARG A 48 -7.92 9.30 -3.94
C ARG A 48 -7.77 8.16 -2.93
N VAL A 49 -8.19 8.36 -1.69
CA VAL A 49 -8.24 7.29 -0.67
C VAL A 49 -9.25 6.21 -1.08
N ASP A 50 -10.45 6.62 -1.48
CA ASP A 50 -11.49 5.70 -1.98
C ASP A 50 -11.02 4.95 -3.23
N ALA A 51 -10.44 5.66 -4.20
CA ALA A 51 -9.93 5.08 -5.44
C ALA A 51 -8.80 4.07 -5.18
N PHE A 52 -7.86 4.39 -4.27
CA PHE A 52 -6.83 3.45 -3.83
C PHE A 52 -7.45 2.19 -3.25
N TYR A 53 -8.39 2.32 -2.32
CA TYR A 53 -9.01 1.18 -1.65
C TYR A 53 -9.69 0.23 -2.65
N HIS A 54 -10.51 0.77 -3.55
CA HIS A 54 -11.19 -0.03 -4.57
C HIS A 54 -10.22 -0.71 -5.55
N ALA A 55 -9.18 -0.01 -5.99
CA ALA A 55 -8.15 -0.58 -6.85
C ALA A 55 -7.40 -1.71 -6.13
N ALA A 56 -6.98 -1.49 -4.89
CA ALA A 56 -6.23 -2.47 -4.12
C ALA A 56 -7.04 -3.76 -3.91
N LEU A 57 -8.33 -3.66 -3.58
CA LEU A 57 -9.23 -4.82 -3.49
C LEU A 57 -9.39 -5.55 -4.83
N THR A 58 -9.53 -4.80 -5.93
CA THR A 58 -9.67 -5.37 -7.29
C THR A 58 -8.43 -6.18 -7.69
N HIS A 59 -7.24 -5.78 -7.24
CA HIS A 59 -5.96 -6.39 -7.57
C HIS A 59 -5.45 -7.40 -6.51
N GLY A 60 -6.34 -7.92 -5.65
CA GLY A 60 -6.03 -9.02 -4.73
C GLY A 60 -5.57 -8.59 -3.33
N GLY A 61 -5.62 -7.29 -3.04
CA GLY A 61 -5.51 -6.79 -1.67
C GLY A 61 -6.72 -7.23 -0.83
N ARG A 62 -6.53 -7.35 0.48
CA ARG A 62 -7.60 -7.71 1.43
C ARG A 62 -7.95 -6.53 2.31
N ASP A 63 -9.24 -6.34 2.57
CA ASP A 63 -9.70 -5.27 3.47
C ASP A 63 -9.00 -5.34 4.84
N ASN A 64 -8.58 -4.18 5.32
CA ASN A 64 -8.03 -3.97 6.66
C ASN A 64 -8.60 -2.70 7.31
N GLY A 65 -9.62 -2.10 6.71
CA GLY A 65 -10.24 -0.85 7.14
C GLY A 65 -10.69 -0.01 5.96
N ALA A 66 -11.98 -0.06 5.67
CA ALA A 66 -12.63 0.75 4.63
C ALA A 66 -12.37 2.26 4.79
N PRO A 67 -12.46 3.05 3.70
CA PRO A 67 -12.30 4.49 3.74
C PRO A 67 -13.15 5.14 4.83
N GLY A 68 -12.52 5.97 5.66
CA GLY A 68 -13.20 6.68 6.74
C GLY A 68 -12.28 7.53 7.59
N GLU A 69 -12.86 8.30 8.50
CA GLU A 69 -12.07 9.07 9.46
C GLU A 69 -11.43 8.15 10.52
N ARG A 70 -10.27 8.58 11.06
CA ARG A 70 -9.55 7.89 12.14
C ARG A 70 -9.26 8.85 13.28
N HIS A 71 -9.11 8.29 14.48
CA HIS A 71 -8.95 9.05 15.72
C HIS A 71 -7.52 9.55 15.99
N TYR A 72 -6.63 9.54 14.99
CA TYR A 72 -5.24 9.99 15.17
C TYR A 72 -5.13 11.50 15.31
N HIS A 73 -5.86 12.24 14.47
CA HIS A 73 -6.07 13.67 14.59
C HIS A 73 -7.31 14.09 13.79
N PRO A 74 -7.89 15.28 14.06
CA PRO A 74 -9.05 15.77 13.31
C PRO A 74 -8.81 15.74 11.80
N GLY A 75 -9.80 15.26 11.05
CA GLY A 75 -9.77 15.23 9.58
C GLY A 75 -8.90 14.14 8.95
N TYR A 76 -8.26 13.25 9.74
CA TYR A 76 -7.49 12.14 9.19
C TYR A 76 -8.43 11.12 8.52
N TYR A 77 -8.53 11.17 7.19
CA TYR A 77 -9.31 10.25 6.39
C TYR A 77 -8.38 9.27 5.68
N ALA A 78 -8.58 7.97 5.88
CA ALA A 78 -7.70 6.93 5.36
C ALA A 78 -8.44 5.62 5.07
N ALA A 79 -7.79 4.75 4.31
CA ALA A 79 -8.18 3.37 4.06
C ALA A 79 -6.96 2.47 4.20
N PHE A 80 -7.18 1.21 4.58
CA PHE A 80 -6.13 0.25 4.88
C PHE A 80 -6.43 -1.05 4.15
N VAL A 81 -5.42 -1.60 3.47
CA VAL A 81 -5.54 -2.85 2.71
C VAL A 81 -4.29 -3.66 2.97
N LEU A 82 -4.45 -4.96 3.24
CA LEU A 82 -3.33 -5.88 3.31
C LEU A 82 -2.90 -6.29 1.91
N ASP A 83 -1.60 -6.18 1.62
CA ASP A 83 -1.02 -6.77 0.41
C ASP A 83 -1.03 -8.32 0.48
N PRO A 84 -0.71 -9.03 -0.62
CA PRO A 84 -0.67 -10.49 -0.64
C PRO A 84 0.34 -11.12 0.35
N GLN A 85 1.32 -10.35 0.83
CA GLN A 85 2.32 -10.75 1.81
C GLN A 85 1.90 -10.42 3.25
N GLY A 86 0.79 -9.71 3.45
CA GLY A 86 0.25 -9.34 4.74
C GLY A 86 0.83 -8.06 5.35
N ASN A 87 1.43 -7.19 4.54
CA ASN A 87 1.82 -5.84 4.95
C ASN A 87 0.63 -4.89 4.88
N ASN A 88 0.62 -3.84 5.71
CA ASN A 88 -0.43 -2.82 5.75
C ASN A 88 0.04 -1.49 5.19
#